data_AF-A0A932RBM6-F1
#
_entry.id   AF-A0A932RBM6-F1
#
_cell.length_a   1.000
_cell.length_b   1.000
_cell.length_c   1.000
_cell.angle_alpha   90.00
_cell.angle_beta   90.00
_cell.angle_gamma   90.00
#
_symmetry.space_group_name_H-M   'P 1'
#
loop_
_entity.id
_entity.type
_entity.pdbx_description
1 polymer ?
#
loop_
_entity_poly.entity_id
_entity_poly.type
_entity_poly.pdbx_seq_one_letter_code
_entity_poly.pdbx_strand_id
1 'polypeptide(L)' 'MSENKSQGTRVATVESPGENTVEVTFLPEGKTVTFEHGKLPYKDHGKEESLLDVALNFGVHLDHACGGNCACTTCHVWVK' A
#
# COMPACT_ATOMS: atom_id res chain seq x y z
N MET A 1 1.13 21.67 26.15
CA MET A 1 0.30 20.46 26.00
C MET A 1 0.97 19.60 24.96
N SER A 2 1.86 18.75 25.46
CA SER A 2 2.62 17.77 24.69
C SER A 2 1.81 16.50 24.66
N GLU A 3 1.53 15.94 23.48
CA GLU A 3 1.18 14.53 23.35
C GLU A 3 1.67 14.03 21.98
N ASN A 4 2.90 13.54 22.04
CA ASN A 4 3.57 12.72 21.04
C ASN A 4 2.76 11.43 20.84
N LYS A 5 2.12 11.25 19.68
CA LYS A 5 1.51 9.97 19.31
C LYS A 5 2.47 9.19 18.42
N SER A 6 3.49 8.64 19.06
CA SER A 6 4.24 7.49 18.58
C SER A 6 3.29 6.30 18.47
N GLN A 7 2.95 5.90 17.24
CA GLN A 7 2.42 4.58 16.89
C GLN A 7 3.14 4.22 15.59
N GLY A 8 4.15 3.38 15.57
CA GLY A 8 4.17 2.04 16.13
C GLY A 8 4.22 1.08 14.94
N THR A 9 5.37 1.06 14.25
CA THR A 9 5.68 0.12 13.17
C THR A 9 5.53 -1.30 13.69
N ARG A 10 4.46 -1.98 13.29
CA ARG A 10 4.32 -3.43 13.41
C ARG A 10 4.41 -4.01 12.00
N VAL A 11 5.64 -4.27 11.56
CA VAL A 11 5.89 -5.21 10.47
C VAL A 11 5.43 -6.56 10.98
N ALA A 12 4.30 -7.03 10.48
CA ALA A 12 3.76 -8.34 10.79
C ALA A 12 4.66 -9.41 10.16
N THR A 13 4.98 -10.37 11.01
CA THR A 13 5.61 -11.67 10.84
C THR A 13 5.62 -12.20 9.40
N VAL A 14 6.84 -12.47 8.90
CA VAL A 14 7.08 -13.33 7.75
C VAL A 14 6.69 -14.78 8.11
N GLU A 15 5.64 -15.31 7.49
CA GLU A 15 5.21 -16.70 7.65
C GLU A 15 5.18 -17.40 6.28
N SER A 16 6.34 -17.90 5.86
CA SER A 16 6.53 -18.92 4.81
C SER A 16 6.08 -18.51 3.38
N PRO A 17 6.92 -18.70 2.34
CA PRO A 17 6.53 -18.39 0.97
C PRO A 17 5.51 -19.42 0.45
N GLY A 18 4.23 -19.19 0.75
CA GLY A 18 3.11 -19.86 0.07
C GLY A 18 2.91 -19.26 -1.31
N GLU A 19 2.25 -20.02 -2.19
CA GLU A 19 1.99 -19.73 -3.62
C GLU A 19 1.22 -18.41 -3.92
N ASN A 20 1.03 -17.54 -2.91
CA ASN A 20 0.23 -16.32 -2.91
C ASN A 20 1.04 -15.06 -2.52
N THR A 21 2.36 -15.08 -2.70
CA THR A 21 3.21 -13.89 -2.50
C THR A 21 3.21 -13.03 -3.75
N VAL A 22 2.94 -11.73 -3.59
CA VAL A 22 2.93 -10.73 -4.66
C VAL A 22 4.10 -9.76 -4.45
N GLU A 23 4.84 -9.50 -5.53
CA GLU A 23 5.89 -8.48 -5.55
C GLU A 23 5.48 -7.35 -6.49
N VAL A 24 5.56 -6.11 -5.99
CA VAL A 24 5.29 -4.90 -6.76
C VAL A 24 6.45 -3.94 -6.61
N THR A 25 6.95 -3.41 -7.73
CA THR A 25 7.99 -2.38 -7.72
C THR A 25 7.42 -1.04 -8.12
N PHE A 26 7.51 -0.06 -7.22
CA PHE A 26 7.07 1.31 -7.46
C PHE A 26 8.22 2.16 -8.00
N LEU A 27 8.02 2.69 -9.20
CA LEU A 27 8.93 3.62 -9.88
C LEU A 27 8.33 5.04 -9.89
N PRO A 28 9.15 6.11 -9.88
CA PRO A 28 10.62 6.15 -9.93
C PRO A 28 11.31 5.97 -8.57
N GLU A 29 10.56 5.79 -7.48
CA GLU A 29 11.10 5.69 -6.12
C GLU A 29 11.99 4.44 -5.90
N GLY A 30 11.88 3.44 -6.78
CA GLY A 30 12.68 2.21 -6.72
C GLY A 30 12.35 1.33 -5.52
N LYS A 31 11.17 1.51 -4.92
CA LYS A 31 10.71 0.72 -3.76
C LYS A 31 10.03 -0.55 -4.23
N THR A 32 10.64 -1.69 -3.93
CA THR A 32 10.03 -3.00 -4.12
C THR A 32 9.36 -3.43 -2.82
N VAL A 33 8.11 -3.84 -2.93
CA VAL A 33 7.32 -4.34 -1.80
C VAL A 33 6.89 -5.75 -2.10
N THR A 34 7.00 -6.61 -1.10
CA THR A 34 6.58 -8.02 -1.17
C THR A 34 5.60 -8.26 -0.04
N PHE A 35 4.44 -8.82 -0.37
CA PHE A 35 3.39 -9.10 0.61
C PHE A 35 2.62 -10.37 0.24
N GLU A 36 1.96 -10.96 1.23
CA GLU A 36 1.05 -12.10 1.02
C GLU A 36 -0.35 -11.60 0.70
N HIS A 37 -0.96 -12.14 -0.36
CA HIS A 37 -2.34 -11.88 -0.73
C HIS A 37 -3.30 -12.31 0.40
N GLY A 38 -4.19 -11.42 0.79
CA GLY A 38 -5.17 -11.57 1.87
C GLY A 38 -4.69 -11.16 3.27
N LYS A 39 -3.41 -10.76 3.45
CA LYS A 39 -2.87 -10.34 4.76
C LYS A 39 -2.58 -8.85 4.89
N LEU A 40 -2.75 -8.06 3.83
CA LEU A 40 -2.48 -6.62 3.88
C LEU A 40 -3.57 -5.87 4.68
N PRO A 41 -3.22 -5.02 5.66
CA PRO A 41 -4.23 -4.23 6.37
C PRO A 41 -4.82 -3.17 5.45
N TYR A 42 -6.13 -3.21 5.25
CA TYR A 42 -6.85 -2.25 4.41
C TYR A 42 -6.82 -0.83 5.01
N LYS A 43 -6.52 0.18 4.19
CA LYS A 43 -6.38 1.59 4.61
C LYS A 43 -7.58 2.48 4.29
N ASP A 44 -8.77 1.90 4.10
CA ASP A 44 -10.02 2.64 3.80
C ASP A 44 -9.99 3.49 2.52
N HIS A 45 -9.07 3.17 1.60
CA HIS A 45 -8.94 3.85 0.31
C HIS A 45 -8.99 2.85 -0.85
N GLY A 46 -9.99 3.01 -1.72
CA GLY A 46 -10.15 2.19 -2.93
C GLY A 46 -10.65 0.78 -2.67
N LYS A 47 -9.94 -0.21 -3.22
CA LYS A 47 -10.22 -1.64 -3.01
C LYS A 47 -9.09 -2.26 -2.20
N GLU A 48 -9.44 -3.26 -1.40
CA GLU A 48 -8.47 -4.11 -0.71
C GLU A 48 -7.40 -4.60 -1.70
N GLU A 49 -6.13 -4.42 -1.32
CA GLU A 49 -4.96 -4.88 -2.08
C GLU A 49 -4.84 -4.32 -3.50
N SER A 50 -5.56 -3.23 -3.80
CA SER A 50 -5.29 -2.44 -4.99
C SER A 50 -3.91 -1.80 -4.93
N LEU A 51 -3.34 -1.44 -6.09
CA LEU A 51 -2.04 -0.74 -6.14
C LEU A 51 -2.00 0.54 -5.29
N LEU A 52 -3.16 1.21 -5.14
CA LEU A 52 -3.32 2.36 -4.24
C LEU A 52 -3.19 1.96 -2.77
N ASP A 53 -3.92 0.94 -2.33
CA ASP A 53 -3.89 0.45 -0.95
C ASP A 53 -2.51 -0.10 -0.57
N VAL A 54 -1.86 -0.82 -1.50
CA VAL A 54 -0.48 -1.28 -1.37
C VAL A 54 0.47 -0.08 -1.23
N ALA A 55 0.37 0.92 -2.12
CA ALA A 55 1.21 2.11 -2.05
C ALA A 55 1.09 2.82 -0.69
N LEU A 56 -0.14 3.01 -0.20
CA LEU A 56 -0.41 3.65 1.10
C LEU A 56 0.14 2.84 2.27
N ASN A 57 0.01 1.51 2.24
CA ASN A 57 0.54 0.63 3.28
C ASN A 57 2.07 0.68 3.40
N PHE A 58 2.75 0.81 2.27
CA PHE A 58 4.21 0.84 2.21
C PHE A 58 4.80 2.26 2.17
N GLY A 59 3.97 3.30 2.36
CA GLY A 59 4.43 4.69 2.41
C GLY A 59 4.94 5.21 1.06
N VAL A 60 4.42 4.68 -0.04
CA VAL A 60 4.58 5.24 -1.39
C VAL A 60 3.48 6.28 -1.58
N HIS A 61 3.89 7.51 -1.87
CA HIS A 61 2.93 8.59 -2.08
C HIS A 61 2.29 8.46 -3.46
N LEU A 62 0.97 8.28 -3.48
CA LEU A 62 0.15 8.29 -4.68
C LEU A 62 -1.04 9.21 -4.44
N ASP A 63 -1.27 10.20 -5.29
CA ASP A 63 -2.41 11.10 -5.12
C ASP A 63 -3.73 10.33 -5.35
N HIS A 64 -4.71 10.60 -4.50
CA HIS A 64 -6.01 9.91 -4.54
C HIS A 64 -7.12 10.82 -4.00
N ALA A 65 -7.31 11.97 -4.65
CA ALA A 65 -8.26 13.01 -4.22
C ALA A 65 -9.70 12.50 -4.01
N CYS A 66 -10.14 11.47 -4.73
CA CYS A 66 -11.47 10.86 -4.55
C CYS A 66 -11.52 9.75 -3.48
N GLY A 67 -10.41 9.47 -2.78
CA GLY A 67 -10.32 8.37 -1.82
C GLY A 67 -10.33 6.97 -2.44
N GLY A 68 -10.12 6.84 -3.75
CA GLY A 68 -10.17 5.56 -4.46
C GLY A 68 -11.56 5.16 -5.00
N ASN A 69 -12.51 6.10 -5.05
CA ASN A 69 -13.87 5.87 -5.54
C ASN A 69 -14.05 6.08 -7.06
N CYS A 70 -12.98 5.94 -7.86
CA CYS A 70 -12.98 6.14 -9.32
C CYS A 70 -13.60 7.47 -9.83
N ALA A 71 -13.58 8.52 -9.02
CA ALA A 71 -14.13 9.84 -9.38
C ALA A 71 -13.04 10.87 -9.74
N CYS A 72 -11.77 10.50 -9.65
CA CYS A 72 -10.63 11.31 -10.09
C CYS A 72 -9.64 10.46 -10.87
N THR A 73 -8.65 11.12 -11.48
CA THR A 73 -7.55 10.47 -12.24
C THR A 73 -6.18 10.68 -11.62
N THR A 74 -6.12 11.18 -10.37
CA THR A 74 -4.85 11.51 -9.71
C THR A 74 -4.05 10.26 -9.30
N CYS A 75 -4.71 9.11 -9.15
CA CYS A 75 -4.08 7.82 -8.87
C CYS A 75 -3.64 7.05 -10.14
N HIS A 76 -3.46 7.76 -11.26
CA HIS A 76 -3.05 7.16 -12.53
C HIS A 76 -1.61 6.59 -12.43
N VAL A 77 -1.42 5.39 -12.97
CA VAL A 77 -0.14 4.68 -12.96
C VAL A 77 0.19 4.15 -14.36
N TRP A 78 1.47 3.93 -14.62
CA TRP A 78 1.94 3.24 -15.83
C TRP A 78 2.39 1.84 -15.45
N VAL A 79 1.81 0.84 -16.11
CA VAL A 79 2.20 -0.57 -15.94
C VAL A 79 3.26 -0.89 -16.99
N LYS A 80 4.33 -1.55 -16.56
CA LYS A 80 5.45 -1.97 -17.39
C LYS A 80 5.64 -3.47 -17.30
#